data_AF-A0A2H6G4T0-F1
#
_entry.id   AF-A0A2H6G4T0-F1
#
_cell.length_a   1.000
_cell.length_b   1.000
_cell.length_c   1.000
_cell.angle_alpha   90.00
_cell.angle_beta   90.00
_cell.angle_gamma   90.00
#
_symmetry.space_group_name_H-M   'P 1'
#
loop_
_entity.id
_entity.type
_entity.pdbx_description
1 polymer ?
#
loop_
_entity_poly.entity_id
_entity_poly.type
_entity_poly.pdbx_seq_one_letter_code
_entity_poly.pdbx_strand_id
1 'polypeptide(L)'
;MPSIYQSNIINAPIEKVWQAIRDFHDMSCAPNVISSCEAVGEKPGTEVGARRVLNGAFHETLLEVDDYNHYLRYAIDNGPEPVAAPAVTNYIGEIKLTPVTMQDVTLIEWSSSWISDDEDAVSFCHNIYVAVMGDMADTLG
;
A
#
# COMPACT_ATOMS: atom_id res chain seq x y z
N MET A 1 14.35 -9.46 -11.40
CA MET A 1 12.98 -9.17 -10.93
C MET A 1 13.06 -8.95 -9.44
N PRO A 2 13.42 -7.74 -9.00
CA PRO A 2 13.51 -7.41 -7.59
C PRO A 2 12.14 -7.50 -6.91
N SER A 3 12.17 -7.74 -5.61
CA SER A 3 10.98 -7.75 -4.76
C SER A 3 11.34 -7.32 -3.34
N ILE A 4 10.33 -6.91 -2.59
CA ILE A 4 10.46 -6.58 -1.17
C ILE A 4 9.23 -7.08 -0.42
N TYR A 5 9.43 -7.43 0.84
CA TYR A 5 8.39 -7.80 1.78
C TYR A 5 8.71 -7.13 3.11
N GLN A 6 7.72 -6.46 3.71
CA GLN A 6 7.79 -5.91 5.05
C GLN A 6 6.51 -6.28 5.80
N SER A 7 6.59 -6.35 7.12
CA SER A 7 5.41 -6.55 7.96
C SER A 7 5.51 -5.78 9.27
N ASN A 8 4.35 -5.53 9.88
CA ASN A 8 4.24 -4.89 11.19
C ASN A 8 3.00 -5.41 11.94
N ILE A 9 2.92 -5.15 13.24
CA ILE A 9 1.72 -5.38 14.05
C ILE A 9 1.01 -4.06 14.27
N ILE A 10 -0.29 -4.04 13.98
CA ILE A 10 -1.19 -2.94 14.35
C ILE A 10 -2.03 -3.43 15.53
N ASN A 11 -2.00 -2.69 16.64
CA ASN A 11 -2.69 -3.02 17.89
C ASN A 11 -4.22 -2.76 17.80
N ALA A 12 -4.86 -3.36 16.81
CA ALA A 12 -6.29 -3.23 16.54
C ALA A 12 -6.85 -4.49 15.88
N PRO A 13 -8.14 -4.79 16.06
CA PRO A 13 -8.81 -5.90 15.39
C PRO A 13 -8.86 -5.68 13.88
N ILE A 14 -8.88 -6.77 13.11
CA ILE A 14 -8.74 -6.74 11.65
C ILE A 14 -9.84 -5.92 10.98
N GLU A 15 -11.06 -5.92 11.51
CA GLU A 15 -12.17 -5.15 10.96
C GLU A 15 -11.88 -3.65 11.05
N LYS A 16 -11.27 -3.17 12.14
CA LYS A 16 -10.89 -1.75 12.28
C LYS A 16 -9.79 -1.39 11.27
N VAL A 17 -8.77 -2.24 11.15
CA VAL A 17 -7.64 -1.98 10.24
C VAL A 17 -8.09 -2.05 8.78
N TRP A 18 -8.92 -3.03 8.43
CA TRP A 18 -9.43 -3.19 7.07
C TRP A 18 -10.30 -2.02 6.64
N GLN A 19 -11.24 -1.56 7.49
CA GLN A 19 -12.05 -0.39 7.16
C GLN A 19 -11.21 0.86 6.90
N ALA A 20 -10.03 0.97 7.50
CA ALA A 20 -9.12 2.10 7.35
C ALA A 20 -8.26 2.07 6.08
N ILE A 21 -8.23 0.96 5.33
CA ILE A 21 -7.39 0.81 4.13
C ILE A 21 -8.09 0.21 2.90
N ARG A 22 -9.28 -0.39 3.08
CA ARG A 22 -10.04 -1.01 1.97
C ARG A 22 -10.53 -0.02 0.92
N ASP A 23 -10.73 1.24 1.30
CA ASP A 23 -11.00 2.30 0.36
C ASP A 23 -9.67 2.82 -0.18
N PHE A 24 -9.34 2.48 -1.42
CA PHE A 24 -8.09 2.88 -2.05
C PHE A 24 -7.89 4.40 -2.13
N HIS A 25 -8.96 5.19 -2.01
CA HIS A 25 -8.87 6.65 -2.01
C HIS A 25 -8.74 7.25 -0.61
N ASP A 26 -8.73 6.44 0.45
CA ASP A 26 -8.50 6.88 1.83
C ASP A 26 -7.16 6.35 2.35
N MET A 27 -6.28 7.27 2.73
CA MET A 27 -5.01 6.98 3.40
C MET A 27 -4.88 7.74 4.73
N SER A 28 -6.01 8.12 5.33
CA SER A 28 -6.07 8.82 6.62
C SER A 28 -5.49 8.02 7.79
N CYS A 29 -5.27 6.71 7.59
CA CYS A 29 -4.56 5.85 8.53
C CYS A 29 -3.05 6.10 8.62
N ALA A 30 -2.44 6.89 7.71
CA ALA A 30 -1.02 7.23 7.75
C ALA A 30 -0.77 8.73 7.47
N PRO A 31 -1.29 9.63 8.34
CA PRO A 31 -1.33 11.07 8.06
C PRO A 31 0.04 11.78 8.14
N ASN A 32 1.04 11.19 8.80
CA ASN A 32 2.38 11.76 8.91
C ASN A 32 3.26 11.39 7.71
N VAL A 33 2.87 10.37 6.93
CA VAL A 33 3.61 9.91 5.74
C VAL A 33 2.87 10.25 4.44
N ILE A 34 1.54 10.11 4.42
CA ILE A 34 0.69 10.43 3.28
C ILE A 34 -0.01 11.76 3.53
N SER A 35 0.55 12.82 2.95
CA SER A 35 0.04 14.19 3.05
C SER A 35 -1.14 14.47 2.12
N SER A 36 -1.25 13.75 1.00
CA SER A 36 -2.38 13.85 0.09
C SER A 36 -2.66 12.53 -0.63
N CYS A 37 -3.95 12.27 -0.86
CA CYS A 37 -4.47 11.17 -1.66
C CYS A 37 -5.58 11.72 -2.56
N GLU A 38 -5.29 11.86 -3.86
CA GLU A 38 -6.22 12.44 -4.82
C GLU A 38 -6.79 11.34 -5.71
N ALA A 39 -8.12 11.16 -5.68
CA ALA A 39 -8.81 10.26 -6.60
C ALA A 39 -8.72 10.77 -8.05
N VAL A 40 -8.54 9.84 -8.99
CA VAL A 40 -8.46 10.13 -10.43
C VAL A 40 -9.58 9.38 -11.16
N GLY A 41 -10.45 10.15 -11.81
CA GLY A 41 -11.63 9.62 -12.52
C GLY A 41 -12.82 9.40 -11.58
N GLU A 42 -13.80 8.64 -12.07
CA GLU A 42 -15.12 8.53 -11.42
C GLU A 42 -15.30 7.25 -10.60
N LYS A 43 -14.37 6.30 -10.70
CA LYS A 43 -14.48 5.02 -9.98
C LYS A 43 -14.28 5.24 -8.48
N PRO A 44 -15.13 4.66 -7.60
CA PRO A 44 -14.90 4.72 -6.16
C PRO A 44 -13.67 3.91 -5.79
N GLY A 45 -12.99 4.27 -4.69
CA GLY A 45 -11.75 3.59 -4.26
C GLY A 45 -11.93 2.13 -3.82
N THR A 46 -13.16 1.64 -3.75
CA THR A 46 -13.49 0.24 -3.49
C THR A 46 -13.76 -0.58 -4.77
N GLU A 47 -13.56 0.00 -5.96
CA GLU A 47 -13.79 -0.67 -7.24
C GLU A 47 -12.49 -0.88 -8.01
N VAL A 48 -12.26 -2.09 -8.51
CA VAL A 48 -11.11 -2.43 -9.37
C VAL A 48 -11.00 -1.45 -10.55
N GLY A 49 -9.78 -0.94 -10.76
CA GLY A 49 -9.47 0.11 -11.72
C GLY A 49 -9.65 1.54 -11.19
N ALA A 50 -10.00 1.72 -9.92
CA ALA A 50 -9.84 3.00 -9.22
C ALA A 50 -8.39 3.48 -9.29
N ARG A 51 -8.19 4.79 -9.36
CA ARG A 51 -6.87 5.38 -9.57
C ARG A 51 -6.66 6.52 -8.60
N ARG A 52 -5.44 6.67 -8.11
CA ARG A 52 -5.08 7.75 -7.18
C ARG A 52 -3.73 8.37 -7.50
N VAL A 53 -3.52 9.57 -6.97
CA VAL A 53 -2.20 10.19 -6.86
C VAL A 53 -1.88 10.40 -5.38
N LEU A 54 -0.82 9.74 -4.89
CA LEU A 54 -0.32 9.94 -3.52
C LEU A 54 0.80 10.97 -3.52
N ASN A 55 0.69 11.96 -2.62
CA ASN A 55 1.69 13.03 -2.42
C ASN A 55 2.09 13.75 -3.72
N GLY A 56 1.21 13.76 -4.74
CA GLY A 56 1.51 14.32 -6.07
C GLY A 56 2.58 13.56 -6.87
N ALA A 57 3.03 12.38 -6.41
CA ALA A 57 4.19 11.69 -6.95
C ALA A 57 3.89 10.27 -7.45
N PHE A 58 3.09 9.49 -6.70
CA PHE A 58 2.79 8.11 -7.06
C PHE A 58 1.42 8.04 -7.70
N HIS A 59 1.37 7.70 -8.99
CA HIS A 59 0.15 7.41 -9.71
C HIS A 59 -0.09 5.92 -9.66
N GLU A 60 -1.20 5.51 -9.05
CA GLU A 60 -1.48 4.11 -8.80
C GLU A 60 -2.85 3.72 -9.33
N THR A 61 -2.97 2.46 -9.75
CA THR A 61 -4.23 1.84 -10.18
C THR A 61 -4.52 0.61 -9.31
N LEU A 62 -5.71 0.56 -8.72
CA LEU A 62 -6.20 -0.60 -7.98
C LEU A 62 -6.46 -1.77 -8.93
N LEU A 63 -5.86 -2.91 -8.66
CA LEU A 63 -5.98 -4.13 -9.47
C LEU A 63 -6.96 -5.12 -8.85
N GLU A 64 -6.90 -5.29 -7.54
CA GLU A 64 -7.74 -6.24 -6.79
C GLU A 64 -8.02 -5.66 -5.40
N VAL A 65 -9.22 -5.91 -4.88
CA VAL A 65 -9.60 -5.64 -3.49
C VAL A 65 -10.52 -6.78 -3.05
N ASP A 66 -10.18 -7.42 -1.93
CA ASP A 66 -10.86 -8.62 -1.46
C ASP A 66 -11.24 -8.45 0.01
N ASP A 67 -12.52 -8.14 0.23
CA ASP A 67 -13.08 -7.96 1.58
C ASP A 67 -13.12 -9.27 2.40
N TYR A 68 -13.06 -10.44 1.76
CA TYR A 68 -13.11 -11.72 2.47
C TYR A 68 -11.73 -12.13 2.96
N ASN A 69 -10.71 -11.94 2.14
CA ASN A 69 -9.32 -12.29 2.44
C ASN A 69 -8.48 -11.11 2.98
N HIS A 70 -9.08 -9.91 3.08
CA HIS A 70 -8.46 -8.68 3.59
C HIS A 70 -7.14 -8.32 2.90
N TYR A 71 -7.16 -8.28 1.57
CA TYR A 71 -6.01 -7.79 0.80
C TYR A 71 -6.45 -6.87 -0.34
N LEU A 72 -5.51 -6.02 -0.76
CA LEU A 72 -5.61 -5.26 -1.99
C LEU A 72 -4.31 -5.34 -2.78
N ARG A 73 -4.41 -5.23 -4.09
CA ARG A 73 -3.27 -5.17 -5.01
C ARG A 73 -3.39 -3.96 -5.91
N TYR A 74 -2.27 -3.34 -6.20
CA TYR A 74 -2.22 -2.13 -7.02
C TYR A 74 -0.97 -2.12 -7.91
N ALA A 75 -1.04 -1.36 -9.00
CA ALA A 75 0.10 -1.04 -9.84
C ALA A 75 0.59 0.38 -9.56
N ILE A 76 1.90 0.62 -9.70
CA ILE A 76 2.44 1.98 -9.87
C ILE A 76 2.52 2.23 -11.38
N ASP A 77 1.66 3.12 -11.89
CA ASP A 77 1.62 3.54 -13.29
C ASP A 77 2.76 4.52 -13.60
N ASN A 78 3.04 5.40 -12.64
CA ASN A 78 4.10 6.42 -12.71
C ASN A 78 4.52 6.80 -11.29
N GLY A 79 5.81 7.08 -11.07
CA GLY A 79 6.36 7.38 -9.76
C GLY A 79 7.65 8.20 -9.84
N PRO A 80 8.18 8.66 -8.70
CA PRO A 80 9.49 9.30 -8.63
C PRO A 80 10.61 8.28 -8.84
N GLU A 81 11.82 8.74 -9.21
CA GLU A 81 13.02 7.90 -9.13
C GLU A 81 13.21 7.36 -7.70
N PRO A 82 13.59 6.08 -7.52
CA PRO A 82 13.99 5.09 -8.53
C PRO A 82 12.85 4.20 -9.08
N VAL A 83 11.58 4.50 -8.79
CA VAL A 83 10.44 3.68 -9.26
C VAL A 83 9.79 4.23 -10.54
N ALA A 84 10.45 5.18 -11.20
CA ALA A 84 9.99 5.77 -12.45
C ALA A 84 10.23 4.83 -13.64
N ALA A 85 9.41 4.98 -14.68
CA ALA A 85 9.72 4.40 -15.99
C ALA A 85 10.84 5.19 -16.68
N PRO A 86 11.75 4.55 -17.44
CA PRO A 86 11.76 3.13 -17.81
C PRO A 86 12.52 2.22 -16.85
N ALA A 87 13.12 2.73 -15.77
CA ALA A 87 13.94 1.95 -14.84
C ALA A 87 13.13 0.83 -14.17
N VAL A 88 11.88 1.12 -13.80
CA VAL A 88 10.95 0.16 -13.21
C VAL A 88 9.73 -0.01 -14.09
N THR A 89 9.34 -1.26 -14.36
CA THR A 89 8.10 -1.61 -15.08
C THR A 89 7.38 -2.77 -14.41
N ASN A 90 6.07 -2.90 -14.66
CA ASN A 90 5.21 -3.93 -14.07
C ASN A 90 5.35 -4.00 -12.53
N TYR A 91 5.40 -2.84 -11.88
CA TYR A 91 5.39 -2.78 -10.43
C TYR A 91 4.02 -3.19 -9.91
N ILE A 92 3.99 -4.21 -9.05
CA ILE A 92 2.79 -4.70 -8.39
C ILE A 92 3.03 -4.69 -6.88
N GLY A 93 2.23 -3.93 -6.15
CA GLY A 93 2.17 -3.95 -4.70
C GLY A 93 0.97 -4.74 -4.20
N GLU A 94 1.12 -5.38 -3.04
CA GLU A 94 0.08 -6.08 -2.30
C GLU A 94 0.15 -5.69 -0.83
N ILE A 95 -0.99 -5.29 -0.27
CA ILE A 95 -1.18 -5.14 1.17
C ILE A 95 -2.15 -6.22 1.62
N LYS A 96 -1.73 -7.03 2.59
CA LYS A 96 -2.52 -8.11 3.16
C LYS A 96 -2.59 -7.98 4.67
N LEU A 97 -3.79 -8.18 5.22
CA LEU A 97 -4.03 -8.20 6.65
C LEU A 97 -4.36 -9.61 7.11
N THR A 98 -3.75 -10.04 8.21
CA THR A 98 -4.01 -11.34 8.84
C THR A 98 -4.33 -11.12 10.32
N PRO A 99 -5.45 -11.67 10.85
CA PRO A 99 -5.78 -11.50 12.26
C PRO A 99 -4.86 -12.35 13.14
N VAL A 100 -4.29 -11.76 14.19
CA VAL A 100 -3.55 -12.46 15.24
C VAL A 100 -4.51 -12.72 16.41
N THR A 101 -5.21 -13.85 16.31
CA THR A 101 -6.38 -14.15 17.17
C THR A 101 -6.07 -14.31 18.65
N MET A 102 -4.82 -14.58 19.03
CA MET A 102 -4.42 -14.69 20.44
C MET A 102 -4.39 -13.36 21.18
N GLN A 103 -4.30 -12.24 20.45
CA GLN A 103 -4.07 -10.90 21.00
C GLN A 103 -5.11 -9.87 20.52
N ASP A 104 -6.00 -10.26 19.60
CA ASP A 104 -6.95 -9.36 18.94
C ASP A 104 -6.27 -8.17 18.23
N VAL A 105 -5.11 -8.46 17.62
CA VAL A 105 -4.30 -7.50 16.84
C VAL A 105 -4.20 -7.96 15.38
N THR A 106 -3.70 -7.10 14.51
CA THR A 106 -3.60 -7.38 13.07
C THR A 106 -2.14 -7.39 12.63
N LEU A 107 -1.74 -8.45 11.93
CA LEU A 107 -0.52 -8.47 11.15
C LEU A 107 -0.81 -7.79 9.81
N ILE A 108 -0.09 -6.70 9.51
CA ILE A 108 -0.05 -6.11 8.19
C ILE A 108 1.20 -6.59 7.46
N GLU A 109 1.02 -7.04 6.22
CA GLU A 109 2.08 -7.48 5.31
C GLU A 109 2.01 -6.61 4.06
N TRP A 110 3.13 -6.02 3.66
CA TRP A 110 3.24 -5.24 2.44
C TRP A 110 4.36 -5.80 1.58
N SER A 111 4.00 -6.29 0.39
CA SER A 111 4.95 -6.83 -0.57
C SER A 111 4.85 -6.13 -1.91
N SER A 112 5.95 -6.13 -2.66
CA SER A 112 5.92 -5.73 -4.07
C SER A 112 6.98 -6.43 -4.89
N SER A 113 6.75 -6.46 -6.20
CA SER A 113 7.71 -6.95 -7.18
C SER A 113 7.61 -6.14 -8.47
N TRP A 114 8.72 -6.06 -9.19
CA TRP A 114 8.81 -5.30 -10.44
C TRP A 114 9.92 -5.84 -11.36
N ILE A 115 9.93 -5.33 -12.59
CA ILE A 115 10.98 -5.57 -13.57
C ILE A 115 11.91 -4.35 -13.57
N SER A 116 13.19 -4.59 -13.25
CA SER A 116 14.31 -3.65 -13.33
C SER A 116 15.60 -4.44 -13.55
N ASP A 117 16.62 -3.77 -14.10
CA ASP A 117 17.99 -4.26 -14.25
C ASP A 117 18.86 -4.02 -12.98
N ASP A 118 18.36 -3.25 -12.02
CA ASP A 118 19.02 -2.93 -10.75
C ASP A 118 18.10 -3.17 -9.53
N GLU A 119 18.63 -2.90 -8.34
CA GLU A 119 17.95 -3.06 -7.05
C GLU A 119 17.76 -1.72 -6.31
N ASP A 120 17.94 -0.57 -6.98
CA ASP A 120 17.94 0.75 -6.33
C ASP A 120 16.57 1.05 -5.68
N ALA A 121 15.50 0.57 -6.30
CA ALA A 121 14.14 0.68 -5.78
C ALA A 121 13.87 -0.15 -4.51
N VAL A 122 14.70 -1.15 -4.19
CA VAL A 122 14.46 -2.04 -3.04
C VAL A 122 14.53 -1.27 -1.72
N SER A 123 15.63 -0.53 -1.49
CA SER A 123 15.80 0.24 -0.26
C SER A 123 14.83 1.42 -0.18
N PHE A 124 14.50 2.02 -1.33
CA PHE A 124 13.51 3.08 -1.42
C PHE A 124 12.12 2.59 -0.99
N CYS A 125 11.64 1.47 -1.55
CA CYS A 125 10.34 0.89 -1.18
C CYS A 125 10.32 0.42 0.26
N HIS A 126 11.41 -0.20 0.76
CA HIS A 126 11.53 -0.61 2.15
C HIS A 126 11.25 0.55 3.11
N ASN A 127 11.92 1.70 2.91
CA ASN A 127 11.78 2.86 3.78
C ASN A 127 10.35 3.41 3.79
N ILE A 128 9.70 3.46 2.62
CA ILE A 128 8.29 3.90 2.52
C ILE A 128 7.37 2.94 3.26
N TYR A 129 7.50 1.63 3.05
CA TYR A 129 6.62 0.64 3.67
C TYR A 129 6.73 0.64 5.19
N VAL A 130 7.97 0.69 5.71
CA VAL A 130 8.20 0.79 7.15
C VAL A 130 7.60 2.06 7.71
N ALA A 131 7.77 3.21 7.03
CA ALA A 131 7.21 4.47 7.47
C ALA A 131 5.68 4.44 7.50
N VAL A 132 5.03 4.03 6.41
CA VAL A 132 3.55 3.99 6.34
C VAL A 132 2.98 3.00 7.35
N MET A 133 3.51 1.77 7.44
CA MET A 133 3.02 0.80 8.41
C MET A 133 3.29 1.21 9.87
N GLY A 134 4.37 1.95 10.13
CA GLY A 134 4.63 2.53 11.45
C GLY A 134 3.59 3.57 11.83
N ASP A 135 3.31 4.50 10.91
CA ASP A 135 2.31 5.55 11.12
C ASP A 135 0.88 4.98 11.25
N MET A 136 0.57 3.92 10.50
CA MET A 136 -0.66 3.14 10.68
C MET A 136 -0.76 2.50 12.06
N ALA A 137 0.34 1.92 12.56
CA ALA A 137 0.36 1.32 13.88
C ALA A 137 0.13 2.37 14.98
N ASP A 138 0.72 3.56 14.83
CA ASP A 138 0.54 4.68 15.77
C ASP A 138 -0.88 5.29 15.69
N THR A 139 -1.48 5.35 14.50
CA THR A 139 -2.79 5.97 14.27
C THR A 139 -3.95 5.04 14.65
N LEU A 140 -3.80 3.73 14.43
CA LEU A 140 -4.86 2.74 14.62
C LEU A 140 -4.72 1.92 15.91
N GLY A 141 -3.53 1.82 16.49
CA GLY A 141 -3.24 1.07 17.72
C GLY A 141 -3.74 1.73 19.00
#